data_AF-A0A7C3XZK0-F1
#
_entry.id   AF-A0A7C3XZK0-F1
#
_cell.length_a   1.000
_cell.length_b   1.000
_cell.length_c   1.000
_cell.angle_alpha   90.00
_cell.angle_beta   90.00
_cell.angle_gamma   90.00
#
_symmetry.space_group_name_H-M   'P 1'
#
loop_
_entity.id
_entity.type
_entity.pdbx_description
1 polymer ?
#
loop_
_entity_poly.entity_id
_entity_poly.type
_entity_poly.pdbx_seq_one_letter_code
_entity_poly.pdbx_strand_id
1 'polypeptide(L)' 'MKYIKCPICGTENKVGTKYCRICFSRLANVSHGKISLKTEFYPRVAKHKNIFTIFFIILLLVLLWFLLK' A
#
# COMPACT_ATOMS: atom_id res chain seq x y z
N MET A 1 -6.67 2.03 -34.73
CA MET A 1 -5.77 2.22 -33.57
C MET A 1 -6.15 3.52 -32.87
N LYS A 2 -6.25 3.55 -31.54
CA LYS A 2 -6.66 4.76 -30.77
C LYS A 2 -5.43 5.57 -30.36
N TYR A 3 -5.50 6.89 -30.49
CA TYR A 3 -4.41 7.82 -30.16
C TYR A 3 -4.85 8.86 -29.11
N ILE A 4 -3.89 9.41 -28.37
CA ILE A 4 -4.06 10.51 -27.41
C ILE A 4 -3.02 11.61 -27.69
N LYS A 5 -3.46 12.87 -27.70
CA LYS A 5 -2.55 14.01 -27.83
C LYS A 5 -1.91 14.34 -26.49
N CYS A 6 -0.61 14.58 -26.51
CA CYS A 6 0.12 15.05 -25.34
C CYS A 6 -0.35 16.46 -24.96
N PRO A 7 -0.72 16.72 -23.69
CA PRO A 7 -1.16 18.05 -23.26
C PRO A 7 -0.01 19.07 -23.19
N ILE A 8 1.25 18.62 -23.22
CA ILE A 8 2.43 19.48 -23.12
C ILE A 8 2.94 19.90 -24.50
N CYS A 9 3.05 18.95 -25.44
CA CYS A 9 3.67 19.22 -26.76
C CYS A 9 2.74 18.94 -27.95
N GLY A 10 1.49 18.53 -27.73
CA GLY A 10 0.53 18.24 -28.80
C GLY A 10 0.77 16.94 -29.59
N THR A 11 1.91 16.28 -29.39
CA THR A 11 2.27 15.04 -30.11
C THR A 11 1.22 13.95 -29.90
N GLU A 12 0.87 13.24 -30.97
CA GLU A 12 0.03 12.05 -30.91
C GLU A 12 0.81 10.84 -30.42
N ASN A 13 0.26 10.16 -29.41
CA ASN A 13 0.81 8.96 -28.80
C ASN A 13 -0.23 7.84 -28.83
N LYS A 14 0.22 6.58 -28.86
CA LYS A 14 -0.70 5.43 -28.84
C LYS A 14 -1.40 5.36 -27.48
N VAL A 15 -2.71 5.09 -27.45
CA VAL A 15 -3.40 4.87 -26.18
C VAL A 15 -2.76 3.69 -25.43
N GLY A 16 -2.45 3.87 -24.15
CA GLY A 16 -1.71 2.92 -23.31
C GLY A 16 -0.24 3.26 -23.08
N THR A 17 0.35 4.19 -23.84
CA THR A 17 1.71 4.68 -23.56
C THR A 17 1.73 5.55 -22.31
N LYS A 18 2.63 5.25 -21.36
CA LYS A 18 2.75 5.98 -20.08
C LYS A 18 3.37 7.38 -20.24
N TYR A 19 4.19 7.57 -21.27
CA TYR A 19 4.96 8.79 -21.51
C TYR A 19 4.85 9.21 -22.97
N CYS A 20 4.97 10.52 -23.22
CA CYS A 20 5.03 11.05 -24.58
C CYS A 20 6.32 10.64 -25.29
N ARG A 21 6.22 10.22 -26.54
CA ARG A 21 7.36 9.81 -27.38
C ARG A 21 8.32 10.93 -27.77
N ILE A 22 7.93 12.20 -27.59
CA ILE A 22 8.73 13.37 -27.97
C ILE A 22 9.24 14.12 -26.74
N CYS A 23 8.32 14.60 -25.89
CA CYS A 23 8.70 15.42 -24.73
C CYS A 23 8.86 14.63 -23.43
N PHE A 24 8.62 13.31 -23.45
CA PHE A 24 8.72 12.42 -22.28
C PHE A 24 7.83 12.78 -21.08
N SER A 25 6.91 13.75 -21.23
CA SER A 25 5.93 14.06 -20.19
C SER A 25 5.04 12.84 -19.92
N ARG A 26 4.66 12.66 -18.66
CA ARG A 26 3.71 11.60 -18.30
C ARG A 26 2.38 11.87 -18.98
N LEU A 27 1.87 10.91 -19.73
CA LEU A 27 0.51 10.96 -20.24
C LEU A 27 -0.36 10.42 -19.10
N ALA A 28 -1.10 11.30 -18.44
CA ALA A 28 -2.02 10.89 -17.39
C ALA A 28 -2.91 9.78 -17.96
N ASN A 29 -2.75 8.57 -17.44
CA ASN A 29 -3.49 7.41 -17.90
C ASN A 29 -4.97 7.69 -17.62
N VAL A 30 -5.71 8.15 -18.62
CA VAL A 30 -7.16 7.98 -18.63
C VAL A 30 -7.38 6.49 -18.90
N SER A 31 -7.23 5.69 -17.85
CA SER A 31 -7.67 4.30 -17.84
C SER A 31 -9.17 4.32 -18.10
N HIS A 32 -9.55 4.04 -19.35
CA HIS A 32 -10.86 3.49 -19.64
C HIS A 32 -10.99 2.21 -18.80
N GLY A 33 -11.72 2.34 -17.70
CA GLY A 33 -11.88 1.30 -16.70
C GLY A 33 -11.37 1.77 -15.35
N LYS A 34 -12.31 1.99 -14.43
CA LYS A 34 -12.07 1.78 -13.00
C LYS A 34 -11.50 0.36 -12.84
N ILE A 35 -10.19 0.21 -12.94
CA ILE A 35 -9.54 -0.96 -12.37
C ILE A 35 -9.32 -0.58 -10.91
N SER A 36 -10.34 -0.86 -10.11
CA SER A 36 -10.21 -1.06 -8.68
C SER A 36 -9.32 -2.28 -8.46
N LEU A 37 -8.03 -2.15 -8.72
CA LEU A 37 -7.07 -3.02 -8.06
C LEU A 37 -7.15 -2.60 -6.60
N LYS A 38 -7.94 -3.35 -5.83
CA LYS A 38 -7.88 -3.38 -4.38
C LYS A 38 -6.47 -3.89 -4.04
N THR A 39 -5.46 -3.04 -4.17
CA THR A 39 -4.26 -3.18 -3.36
C THR A 39 -4.74 -2.87 -1.97
N GLU A 40 -5.22 -3.91 -1.32
CA GLU A 40 -5.42 -3.96 0.10
C GLU A 40 -4.03 -3.69 0.68
N PHE A 41 -3.76 -2.41 0.92
CA PHE A 41 -2.55 -1.95 1.55
C PHE A 41 -2.65 -2.39 3.01
N TYR A 42 -2.21 -3.62 3.29
CA TYR A 42 -2.04 -4.08 4.66
C TYR A 42 -0.75 -3.43 5.18
N PRO A 43 -0.81 -2.41 6.07
CA PRO A 43 0.39 -1.98 6.75
C PRO A 43 0.97 -3.18 7.49
N ARG A 44 2.27 -3.41 7.32
CA ARG A 44 3.03 -4.46 8.02
C ARG A 44 3.22 -4.07 9.50
N VAL A 45 2.16 -3.64 10.18
CA VAL A 45 2.15 -3.44 11.63
C VAL A 45 1.85 -4.79 12.26
N ALA A 46 2.90 -5.43 12.76
CA ALA A 46 2.75 -6.60 13.62
C ALA A 46 1.78 -6.23 14.75
N LYS A 47 0.64 -6.93 14.78
CA LYS A 47 -0.45 -6.69 15.73
C LYS A 47 0.06 -7.06 17.13
N HIS A 48 0.50 -6.06 17.89
CA HIS A 48 1.10 -6.22 19.21
C HIS A 48 0.03 -6.55 20.28
N LYS A 49 -0.62 -7.70 20.16
CA LYS A 49 -1.70 -8.14 21.06
C LYS A 49 -1.23 -8.99 22.24
N ASN A 50 0.01 -9.47 22.21
CA ASN A 50 0.48 -10.50 23.14
C ASN A 50 1.48 -10.01 24.21
N ILE A 51 1.79 -8.71 24.30
CA ILE A 51 2.73 -8.23 25.34
C ILE A 51 2.07 -8.14 26.71
N PHE A 52 0.81 -7.70 26.77
CA PHE A 52 0.09 -7.51 28.02
C PHE A 52 -0.18 -8.84 28.72
N THR A 53 -0.52 -9.88 27.94
CA THR A 53 -0.76 -11.22 28.48
C THR A 53 0.48 -11.83 29.13
N ILE A 54 1.65 -11.63 28.54
CA ILE A 54 2.93 -12.12 29.10
C ILE A 54 3.23 -11.44 30.44
N PHE A 55 3.04 -10.12 30.53
CA PHE A 55 3.26 -9.38 31.78
C PHE A 55 2.37 -9.88 32.93
N PHE A 56 1.08 -10.09 32.67
CA PHE A 56 0.14 -10.61 33.68
C PHE A 56 0.50 -12.02 34.15
N ILE A 57 0.95 -12.91 33.26
CA ILE A 57 1.37 -14.28 33.62
C ILE A 57 2.60 -14.24 34.54
N ILE A 58 3.61 -13.42 34.21
CA ILE A 58 4.82 -13.30 35.03
C ILE A 58 4.48 -12.76 36.42
N LEU A 59 3.65 -11.72 36.50
CA LEU A 59 3.21 -11.16 37.78
C LEU A 59 2.49 -12.21 38.65
N LEU A 60 1.59 -12.99 38.05
CA LEU A 60 0.87 -14.06 38.75
C LEU A 60 1.83 -15.12 39.31
N LEU A 61 2.82 -15.56 38.52
CA LEU A 61 3.80 -16.58 38.95
C LEU A 61 4.66 -16.09 40.11
N VAL A 62 5.08 -14.82 40.10
CA VAL A 62 5.86 -14.22 41.20
C VAL A 62 5.04 -14.13 42.49
N LEU A 63 3.78 -13.71 42.39
CA LEU A 63 2.88 -13.65 43.54
C LEU A 63 2.61 -15.05 44.11
N LEU A 64 2.38 -16.04 43.26
CA LEU A 64 2.18 -17.42 43.67
C LEU A 64 3.43 -17.96 44.39
N TRP A 65 4.63 -17.69 43.86
CA TRP A 65 5.89 -18.08 44.51
C TRP A 65 6.03 -17.44 45.89
N PHE A 66 5.68 -16.16 46.04
CA PHE A 66 5.72 -15.45 47.32
C PHE A 66 4.72 -16.01 48.34
N LEU A 67 3.52 -16.43 47.90
CA LEU A 67 2.51 -17.04 48.76
C LEU A 67 2.82 -18.49 49.16
N LEU A 68 3.60 -19.20 48.34
CA LEU A 68 4.05 -20.58 48.59
C LEU A 68 5.35 -20.66 49.39
N LYS A 69 6.00 -19.52 49.66
CA LYS A 69 7.29 -19.41 50.36
C LYS A 69 7.08 -19.13 51.84
#